data_AF-A0A059AAE8-F1
#
_entry.id   AF-A0A059AAE8-F1
#
_cell.length_a   1.000
_cell.length_b   1.000
_cell.length_c   1.000
_cell.angle_alpha   90.00
_cell.angle_beta   90.00
_cell.angle_gamma   90.00
#
_symmetry.space_group_name_H-M   'P 1'
#
loop_
_entity.id
_entity.type
_entity.pdbx_description
1 polymer ?
#
loop_
_entity_poly.entity_id
_entity_poly.type
_entity_poly.pdbx_seq_one_letter_code
_entity_poly.pdbx_strand_id
1 'polypeptide(L)'
;MAASLGAKQAMVSALCKRFSSDPAAFLSKAGEHDIKSLLSDILKSSTNKASADHHEEVTKWIEFAESFPVNTESSIDALNKLNEELVTKSVLLGNGVTPSEADIIVFSTIHSSVVGLSNTDRQKLPHLMRWFDYIQHKEDFGESFEKITLEKAVFAPPEPKIVAKSDEDPKTKKTADKSEADSNTKKSDKKGKVAGQANQESKKAPGKEPAEKDKEIDVSLLNIRVGLIRKAWKHPSADSLLVEEIDVGEAKLRQVVSGLAKYCSPDELTVL
;
A
#
# COMPACT_ATOMS: atom_id res chain seq x y z
N MET A 1 24.71 -13.27 -25.12
CA MET A 1 23.77 -14.36 -24.75
C MET A 1 22.89 -13.82 -23.63
N ALA A 2 21.58 -13.96 -23.80
CA ALA A 2 20.52 -13.48 -22.92
C ALA A 2 20.54 -14.17 -21.54
N ALA A 3 19.54 -13.86 -20.69
CA ALA A 3 19.28 -14.45 -19.38
C ALA A 3 19.68 -15.93 -19.28
N SER A 4 20.24 -16.33 -18.12
CA SER A 4 20.68 -17.72 -17.89
C SER A 4 19.56 -18.71 -18.21
N LEU A 5 19.90 -19.91 -18.66
CA LEU A 5 18.91 -20.92 -19.04
C LEU A 5 17.88 -21.15 -17.92
N GLY A 6 18.34 -21.16 -16.66
CA GLY A 6 17.47 -21.25 -15.49
C GLY A 6 16.52 -20.06 -15.34
N ALA A 7 17.01 -18.82 -15.53
CA ALA A 7 16.16 -17.62 -15.49
C ALA A 7 15.12 -17.62 -16.63
N LYS A 8 15.48 -18.09 -17.83
CA LYS A 8 14.51 -18.26 -18.93
C LYS A 8 13.46 -19.33 -18.63
N GLN A 9 13.84 -20.46 -18.05
CA GLN A 9 12.90 -21.52 -17.66
C GLN A 9 11.93 -21.06 -16.56
N ALA A 10 12.43 -20.30 -15.58
CA ALA A 10 11.62 -19.66 -14.55
C ALA A 10 10.62 -18.66 -15.15
N MET A 11 11.09 -17.81 -16.06
CA MET A 11 10.26 -16.86 -16.81
C MET A 11 9.14 -17.58 -17.58
N VAL A 12 9.48 -18.63 -18.34
CA VAL A 12 8.50 -19.44 -19.08
C VAL A 12 7.46 -20.04 -18.14
N SER A 13 7.89 -20.58 -17.00
CA SER A 13 6.98 -21.17 -16.02
C SER A 13 5.99 -20.14 -15.47
N ALA A 14 6.46 -18.94 -15.11
CA ALA A 14 5.62 -17.85 -14.63
C ALA A 14 4.62 -17.36 -15.70
N LEU A 15 5.09 -17.17 -16.93
CA LEU A 15 4.24 -16.78 -18.06
C LEU A 15 3.16 -17.84 -18.36
N CYS A 16 3.53 -19.12 -18.37
CA CYS A 16 2.58 -20.22 -18.58
C CYS A 16 1.50 -20.24 -17.49
N LYS A 17 1.88 -20.10 -16.21
CA LYS A 17 0.90 -19.99 -15.12
C LYS A 17 -0.07 -18.82 -15.33
N ARG A 18 0.45 -17.64 -15.65
CA ARG A 18 -0.36 -16.43 -15.90
C ARG A 18 -1.37 -16.65 -17.03
N PHE A 19 -0.96 -17.28 -18.12
CA PHE A 19 -1.82 -17.55 -19.28
C PHE A 19 -2.61 -18.86 -19.19
N SER A 20 -2.54 -19.58 -18.07
CA SER A 20 -3.19 -20.88 -17.90
C SER A 20 -2.78 -21.91 -18.98
N SER A 21 -1.51 -21.87 -19.38
CA SER A 21 -0.87 -22.79 -20.33
C SER A 21 0.02 -23.80 -19.59
N ASP A 22 0.26 -24.97 -20.20
CA ASP A 22 1.16 -26.00 -19.64
C ASP A 22 2.65 -25.61 -19.81
N PRO A 23 3.43 -25.40 -18.73
CA PRO A 23 4.85 -25.08 -18.82
C PRO A 23 5.69 -26.16 -19.51
N ALA A 24 5.33 -27.45 -19.38
CA ALA A 24 6.14 -28.56 -19.87
C ALA A 24 6.38 -28.50 -21.38
N ALA A 25 5.41 -27.96 -22.14
CA ALA A 25 5.50 -27.80 -23.58
C ALA A 25 6.52 -26.74 -24.05
N PHE A 26 6.93 -25.83 -23.16
CA PHE A 26 7.77 -24.66 -23.50
C PHE A 26 9.12 -24.65 -22.79
N LEU A 27 9.29 -25.39 -21.69
CA LEU A 27 10.53 -25.44 -20.93
C LEU A 27 11.74 -25.94 -21.72
N SER A 28 11.53 -26.92 -22.62
CA SER A 28 12.59 -27.42 -23.52
C SER A 28 13.02 -26.38 -24.55
N LYS A 29 12.07 -25.54 -25.00
CA LYS A 29 12.31 -24.46 -25.96
C LYS A 29 13.05 -23.27 -25.36
N ALA A 30 13.12 -23.15 -24.03
CA ALA A 30 13.73 -22.01 -23.35
C ALA A 30 15.21 -21.78 -23.69
N GLY A 31 15.94 -22.85 -24.06
CA GLY A 31 17.33 -22.77 -24.50
C GLY A 31 17.53 -22.41 -25.97
N GLU A 32 16.52 -22.65 -26.81
CA GLU A 32 16.61 -22.56 -28.27
C GLU A 32 15.95 -21.29 -28.82
N HIS A 33 14.87 -20.85 -28.17
CA HIS A 33 14.08 -19.72 -28.62
C HIS A 33 14.44 -18.41 -27.90
N ASP A 34 14.26 -17.30 -28.63
CA ASP A 34 14.28 -15.95 -28.06
C ASP A 34 13.02 -15.69 -27.21
N ILE A 35 13.05 -14.61 -26.43
CA ILE A 35 11.97 -14.30 -25.47
C ILE A 35 10.68 -14.01 -26.24
N LYS A 36 10.80 -13.31 -27.37
CA LYS A 36 9.68 -12.98 -28.25
C LYS A 36 8.93 -14.20 -28.77
N SER A 37 9.66 -15.21 -29.23
CA SER A 37 9.11 -16.45 -29.78
C SER A 37 8.46 -17.27 -28.68
N LEU A 38 9.09 -17.37 -27.50
CA LEU A 38 8.52 -18.06 -26.34
C LEU A 38 7.20 -17.43 -25.91
N LEU A 39 7.15 -16.10 -25.75
CA LEU A 39 5.91 -15.41 -25.39
C LEU A 39 4.82 -15.61 -26.44
N SER A 40 5.18 -15.52 -27.73
CA SER A 40 4.24 -15.73 -28.83
C SER A 40 3.66 -17.15 -28.85
N ASP A 41 4.49 -18.16 -28.60
CA ASP A 41 4.09 -19.56 -28.51
C ASP A 41 3.15 -19.81 -27.32
N ILE A 42 3.48 -19.25 -26.15
CA ILE A 42 2.65 -19.34 -24.94
C ILE A 42 1.29 -18.66 -25.20
N LEU A 43 1.28 -17.45 -25.75
CA LEU A 43 0.05 -16.70 -26.02
C LEU A 43 -0.87 -17.40 -27.03
N LYS A 44 -0.30 -18.05 -28.06
CA LYS A 44 -1.08 -18.86 -29.01
C LYS A 44 -1.73 -20.08 -28.38
N SER A 45 -1.11 -20.64 -27.33
CA SER A 45 -1.64 -21.79 -26.59
C SER A 45 -2.69 -21.42 -25.52
N SER A 46 -2.73 -20.14 -25.13
CA SER A 46 -3.66 -19.62 -24.12
C SER A 46 -5.11 -19.73 -24.59
N THR A 47 -5.99 -20.20 -23.70
CA THR A 47 -7.44 -20.19 -23.91
C THR A 47 -8.05 -18.78 -23.80
N ASN A 48 -7.34 -17.84 -23.18
CA ASN A 48 -7.73 -16.43 -23.10
C ASN A 48 -6.96 -15.64 -24.17
N LYS A 49 -7.68 -15.17 -25.21
CA LYS A 49 -7.16 -14.13 -26.11
C LYS A 49 -7.00 -12.84 -25.32
N ALA A 50 -5.80 -12.60 -24.76
CA ALA A 50 -5.45 -11.30 -24.22
C ALA A 50 -5.62 -10.25 -25.33
N SER A 51 -6.23 -9.11 -24.99
CA SER A 51 -6.42 -8.00 -25.92
C SER A 51 -5.06 -7.51 -26.43
N ALA A 52 -4.94 -7.36 -27.75
CA ALA A 52 -3.72 -6.94 -28.45
C ALA A 52 -3.25 -5.49 -28.16
N ASP A 53 -3.83 -4.83 -27.17
CA ASP A 53 -3.75 -3.37 -26.97
C ASP A 53 -2.40 -2.90 -26.37
N HIS A 54 -1.54 -3.84 -25.96
CA HIS A 54 -0.25 -3.53 -25.32
C HIS A 54 0.97 -4.10 -26.07
N HIS A 55 0.79 -4.53 -27.31
CA HIS A 55 1.82 -5.30 -28.03
C HIS A 55 3.13 -4.52 -28.28
N GLU A 56 3.07 -3.18 -28.39
CA GLU A 56 4.24 -2.32 -28.65
C GLU A 56 5.10 -2.13 -27.39
N GLU A 57 4.50 -1.78 -26.24
CA GLU A 57 5.24 -1.63 -24.98
C GLU A 57 5.83 -2.96 -24.48
N VAL A 58 5.11 -4.07 -24.66
CA VAL A 58 5.67 -5.40 -24.37
C VAL A 58 6.89 -5.69 -25.24
N THR A 59 6.87 -5.26 -26.52
CA THR A 59 8.02 -5.43 -27.42
C THR A 59 9.24 -4.64 -26.92
N LYS A 60 9.06 -3.39 -26.44
CA LYS A 60 10.14 -2.61 -25.80
C LYS A 60 10.81 -3.41 -24.67
N TRP A 61 10.02 -4.02 -23.79
CA TRP A 61 10.54 -4.75 -22.63
C TRP A 61 11.20 -6.09 -23.00
N ILE A 62 10.72 -6.74 -24.07
CA ILE A 62 11.39 -7.90 -24.66
C ILE A 62 12.76 -7.50 -25.21
N GLU A 63 12.84 -6.41 -25.98
CA GLU A 63 14.10 -5.92 -26.53
C GLU A 63 15.09 -5.52 -25.42
N PHE A 64 14.60 -4.87 -24.36
CA PHE A 64 15.39 -4.62 -23.15
C PHE A 64 15.95 -5.93 -22.57
N ALA A 65 15.11 -6.95 -22.42
CA ALA A 65 15.52 -8.21 -21.82
C ALA A 65 16.53 -8.99 -22.69
N GLU A 66 16.36 -8.99 -24.00
CA GLU A 66 17.26 -9.64 -24.95
C GLU A 66 18.61 -8.92 -25.08
N SER A 67 18.61 -7.60 -24.88
CA SER A 67 19.82 -6.76 -24.90
C SER A 67 20.47 -6.56 -23.53
N PHE A 68 19.88 -7.09 -22.45
CA PHE A 68 20.38 -6.88 -21.10
C PHE A 68 21.82 -7.43 -20.94
N PRO A 69 22.77 -6.60 -20.48
CA PRO A 69 24.18 -6.98 -20.48
C PRO A 69 24.53 -7.95 -19.33
N VAL A 70 25.42 -8.89 -19.64
CA VAL A 70 25.87 -9.93 -18.69
C VAL A 70 27.05 -9.47 -17.82
N ASN A 71 27.84 -8.50 -18.30
CA ASN A 71 28.96 -7.98 -17.53
C ASN A 71 28.46 -7.05 -16.42
N THR A 72 29.17 -7.05 -15.29
CA THR A 72 28.74 -6.36 -14.07
C THR A 72 28.55 -4.85 -14.29
N GLU A 73 29.52 -4.15 -14.88
CA GLU A 73 29.47 -2.69 -15.05
C GLU A 73 28.29 -2.24 -15.93
N SER A 74 28.16 -2.82 -17.12
CA SER A 74 27.04 -2.49 -18.02
C SER A 74 25.68 -2.90 -17.43
N SER A 75 25.64 -3.98 -16.64
CA SER A 75 24.40 -4.39 -15.96
C SER A 75 23.99 -3.34 -14.92
N ILE A 76 24.94 -2.78 -14.16
CA ILE A 76 24.67 -1.71 -13.20
C ILE A 76 24.12 -0.47 -13.93
N ASP A 77 24.70 -0.08 -15.07
CA ASP A 77 24.19 1.03 -15.87
C ASP A 77 22.77 0.78 -16.39
N ALA A 78 22.46 -0.44 -16.83
CA ALA A 78 21.12 -0.82 -17.25
C ALA A 78 20.12 -0.78 -16.07
N LEU A 79 20.52 -1.23 -14.88
CA LEU A 79 19.70 -1.16 -13.67
C LEU A 79 19.44 0.28 -13.22
N ASN A 80 20.43 1.17 -13.31
CA ASN A 80 20.27 2.60 -13.04
C ASN A 80 19.23 3.23 -13.98
N LYS A 81 19.32 2.94 -15.28
CA LYS A 81 18.33 3.43 -16.27
C LYS A 81 16.93 2.92 -15.97
N LEU A 82 16.80 1.64 -15.63
CA LEU A 82 15.51 1.04 -15.25
C LEU A 82 14.96 1.68 -13.96
N ASN A 83 15.82 2.00 -12.99
CA ASN A 83 15.42 2.71 -11.78
C ASN A 83 14.79 4.08 -12.09
N GLU A 84 15.38 4.85 -13.03
CA GLU A 84 14.82 6.13 -13.46
C GLU A 84 13.47 5.95 -14.19
N GLU A 85 13.33 4.92 -15.04
CA GLU A 85 12.05 4.63 -15.69
C GLU A 85 10.93 4.25 -14.70
N LEU A 86 11.30 3.70 -13.55
CA LEU A 86 10.38 3.25 -12.50
C LEU A 86 9.93 4.36 -11.54
N VAL A 87 10.44 5.58 -11.67
CA VAL A 87 10.08 6.73 -10.81
C VAL A 87 8.57 6.97 -10.80
N THR A 88 7.91 6.92 -11.96
CA THR A 88 6.47 7.20 -12.12
C THR A 88 5.64 5.93 -12.31
N LYS A 89 6.25 4.75 -12.23
CA LYS A 89 5.61 3.46 -12.56
C LYS A 89 5.68 2.51 -11.37
N SER A 90 4.54 1.95 -10.97
CA SER A 90 4.47 0.88 -9.97
C SER A 90 4.65 -0.52 -10.56
N VAL A 91 4.25 -0.69 -11.82
CA VAL A 91 4.47 -1.85 -12.69
C VAL A 91 4.85 -1.34 -14.07
N LEU A 92 5.54 -2.15 -14.87
CA LEU A 92 6.03 -1.76 -16.19
C LEU A 92 4.89 -1.52 -17.18
N LEU A 93 3.82 -2.31 -17.05
CA LEU A 93 2.59 -2.26 -17.84
C LEU A 93 1.43 -2.80 -16.99
N GLY A 94 0.19 -2.34 -17.24
CA GLY A 94 -1.00 -2.76 -16.46
C GLY A 94 -1.60 -1.64 -15.60
N ASN A 95 -1.68 -0.44 -16.16
CA ASN A 95 -2.31 0.75 -15.56
C ASN A 95 -1.76 1.13 -14.17
N GLY A 96 -0.53 0.71 -13.85
CA GLY A 96 0.13 1.02 -12.59
C GLY A 96 -0.32 0.18 -11.39
N VAL A 97 -1.20 -0.82 -11.57
CA VAL A 97 -1.75 -1.60 -10.46
C VAL A 97 -1.47 -3.09 -10.61
N THR A 98 -1.71 -3.63 -11.80
CA THR A 98 -1.64 -5.07 -12.05
C THR A 98 -0.36 -5.40 -12.80
N PRO A 99 0.53 -6.26 -12.28
CA PRO A 99 1.70 -6.68 -13.04
C PRO A 99 1.31 -7.33 -14.36
N SER A 100 2.22 -7.26 -15.31
CA SER A 100 2.07 -7.73 -16.68
C SER A 100 3.13 -8.77 -17.05
N GLU A 101 3.04 -9.28 -18.27
CA GLU A 101 4.07 -10.12 -18.88
C GLU A 101 5.42 -9.38 -18.95
N ALA A 102 5.40 -8.06 -19.16
CA ALA A 102 6.61 -7.25 -19.17
C ALA A 102 7.30 -7.28 -17.80
N ASP A 103 6.56 -7.21 -16.70
CA ASP A 103 7.11 -7.30 -15.35
C ASP A 103 7.78 -8.66 -15.11
N ILE A 104 7.14 -9.76 -15.52
CA ILE A 104 7.69 -11.12 -15.42
C ILE A 104 8.98 -11.25 -16.23
N ILE A 105 8.99 -10.76 -17.48
CA ILE A 105 10.15 -10.82 -18.39
C ILE A 105 11.34 -10.05 -17.82
N VAL A 106 11.12 -8.79 -17.43
CA VAL A 106 12.18 -7.92 -16.90
C VAL A 106 12.67 -8.44 -15.56
N PHE A 107 11.77 -8.83 -14.65
CA PHE A 107 12.13 -9.38 -13.34
C PHE A 107 13.04 -10.60 -13.50
N SER A 108 12.63 -11.55 -14.32
CA SER A 108 13.39 -12.78 -14.57
C SER A 108 14.76 -12.50 -15.17
N THR A 109 14.84 -11.50 -16.06
CA THR A 109 16.09 -11.14 -16.74
C THR A 109 17.09 -10.51 -15.78
N ILE A 110 16.65 -9.55 -14.97
CA ILE A 110 17.57 -8.80 -14.10
C ILE A 110 17.84 -9.48 -12.76
N HIS A 111 17.09 -10.53 -12.41
CA HIS A 111 17.11 -11.18 -11.09
C HIS A 111 18.53 -11.49 -10.60
N SER A 112 19.31 -12.20 -11.42
CA SER A 112 20.68 -12.58 -11.07
C SER A 112 21.60 -11.39 -10.80
N SER A 113 21.47 -10.31 -11.58
CA SER A 113 22.23 -9.07 -11.36
C SER A 113 21.83 -8.38 -10.07
N VAL A 114 20.53 -8.29 -9.76
CA VAL A 114 20.02 -7.65 -8.53
C VAL A 114 20.39 -8.47 -7.28
N VAL A 115 20.32 -9.79 -7.35
CA VAL A 115 20.80 -10.68 -6.27
C VAL A 115 22.31 -10.54 -6.07
N GLY A 116 23.08 -10.34 -7.14
CA GLY A 116 24.52 -10.11 -7.06
C GLY A 116 24.93 -8.75 -6.44
N LEU A 117 24.02 -7.78 -6.32
CA LEU A 117 24.33 -6.47 -5.75
C LEU A 117 24.52 -6.50 -4.23
N SER A 118 25.42 -5.65 -3.74
CA SER A 118 25.54 -5.36 -2.30
C SER A 118 24.31 -4.64 -1.76
N ASN A 119 24.07 -4.72 -0.45
CA ASN A 119 22.97 -3.97 0.18
C ASN A 119 23.09 -2.46 -0.03
N THR A 120 24.31 -1.92 0.01
CA THR A 120 24.56 -0.49 -0.22
C THR A 120 24.22 -0.07 -1.64
N ASP A 121 24.48 -0.92 -2.64
CA ASP A 121 24.15 -0.59 -4.04
C ASP A 121 22.65 -0.73 -4.32
N ARG A 122 21.98 -1.72 -3.71
CA ARG A 122 20.52 -1.84 -3.76
C ARG A 122 19.82 -0.60 -3.18
N GLN A 123 20.35 -0.01 -2.11
CA GLN A 123 19.81 1.23 -1.52
C GLN A 123 19.88 2.44 -2.47
N LYS A 124 20.79 2.43 -3.45
CA LYS A 124 20.89 3.48 -4.48
C LYS A 124 19.84 3.33 -5.59
N LEU A 125 19.10 2.22 -5.61
CA LEU A 125 18.09 1.88 -6.63
C LEU A 125 16.68 1.77 -6.01
N PRO A 126 16.16 2.81 -5.35
CA PRO A 126 14.94 2.70 -4.54
C PRO A 126 13.69 2.33 -5.35
N HIS A 127 13.55 2.85 -6.58
CA HIS A 127 12.37 2.61 -7.42
C HIS A 127 12.39 1.19 -7.99
N LEU A 128 13.58 0.73 -8.38
CA LEU A 128 13.83 -0.64 -8.79
C LEU A 128 13.57 -1.61 -7.65
N MET A 129 14.15 -1.39 -6.47
CA MET A 129 13.98 -2.31 -5.35
C MET A 129 12.54 -2.37 -4.86
N ARG A 130 11.82 -1.24 -4.85
CA ARG A 130 10.38 -1.22 -4.56
C ARG A 130 9.58 -2.06 -5.58
N TRP A 131 9.87 -1.89 -6.87
CA TRP A 131 9.21 -2.69 -7.92
C TRP A 131 9.57 -4.17 -7.80
N PHE A 132 10.84 -4.49 -7.61
CA PHE A 132 11.33 -5.86 -7.47
C PHE A 132 10.67 -6.56 -6.27
N ASP A 133 10.53 -5.85 -5.14
CA ASP A 133 9.81 -6.35 -3.96
C ASP A 133 8.33 -6.61 -4.26
N TYR A 134 7.69 -5.71 -5.01
CA TYR A 134 6.29 -5.88 -5.37
C TYR A 134 6.10 -7.12 -6.27
N ILE A 135 6.90 -7.24 -7.33
CA ILE A 135 6.79 -8.34 -8.30
C ILE A 135 7.11 -9.69 -7.65
N GLN A 136 8.17 -9.80 -6.84
CA GLN A 136 8.52 -11.08 -6.18
C GLN A 136 7.44 -11.60 -5.21
N HIS A 137 6.54 -10.73 -4.74
CA HIS A 137 5.44 -11.09 -3.83
C HIS A 137 4.10 -11.21 -4.54
N LYS A 138 3.89 -10.49 -5.64
CA LYS A 138 2.61 -10.48 -6.37
C LYS A 138 2.53 -11.59 -7.43
N GLU A 139 3.65 -11.93 -8.07
CA GLU A 139 3.73 -12.96 -9.10
C GLU A 139 4.25 -14.30 -8.54
N ASP A 140 3.74 -15.41 -9.05
CA ASP A 140 4.14 -16.77 -8.63
C ASP A 140 5.24 -17.35 -9.52
N PHE A 141 6.48 -17.13 -9.09
CA PHE A 141 7.66 -17.73 -9.71
C PHE A 141 8.03 -19.13 -9.17
N GLY A 142 7.24 -19.70 -8.26
CA GLY A 142 7.59 -20.92 -7.52
C GLY A 142 8.88 -20.76 -6.71
N GLU A 143 9.72 -21.79 -6.72
CA GLU A 143 11.04 -21.80 -6.05
C GLU A 143 12.20 -21.45 -7.01
N SER A 144 11.88 -20.93 -8.19
CA SER A 144 12.86 -20.74 -9.27
C SER A 144 13.81 -19.55 -9.03
N PHE A 145 13.40 -18.61 -8.17
CA PHE A 145 14.15 -17.40 -7.88
C PHE A 145 14.41 -17.27 -6.38
N GLU A 146 15.65 -16.92 -6.04
CA GLU A 146 16.00 -16.50 -4.67
C GLU A 146 15.23 -15.23 -4.31
N LYS A 147 14.58 -15.22 -3.15
CA LYS A 147 13.85 -14.05 -2.66
C LYS A 147 14.82 -13.08 -1.97
N ILE A 148 14.80 -11.83 -2.41
CA ILE A 148 15.59 -10.78 -1.77
C ILE A 148 14.79 -10.27 -0.58
N THR A 149 15.33 -10.44 0.62
CA THR A 149 14.77 -9.82 1.82
C THR A 149 15.20 -8.36 1.86
N LEU A 150 14.25 -7.45 1.64
CA LEU A 150 14.49 -6.02 1.81
C LEU A 150 14.32 -5.61 3.28
N GLU A 151 15.31 -4.93 3.81
CA GLU A 151 15.18 -4.22 5.09
C GLU A 151 14.27 -3.01 4.88
N LYS A 152 13.02 -3.14 5.31
CA LYS A 152 12.03 -2.06 5.22
C LYS A 152 12.33 -1.04 6.31
N ALA A 153 12.26 0.24 5.96
CA ALA A 153 12.40 1.31 6.94
C ALA A 153 11.37 1.10 8.06
N VAL A 154 11.85 1.01 9.29
CA VAL A 154 10.98 0.90 10.46
C VAL A 154 10.35 2.25 10.70
N PHE A 155 9.05 2.36 10.47
CA PHE A 155 8.29 3.53 10.91
C PHE A 155 8.10 3.43 12.42
N ALA A 156 8.79 4.30 13.16
CA ALA A 156 8.58 4.48 14.59
C ALA A 156 7.56 5.64 14.77
N PRO A 157 6.27 5.35 15.01
CA PRO A 157 5.30 6.40 15.24
C PRO A 157 5.70 7.22 16.48
N PRO A 158 5.46 8.55 16.48
CA PRO A 158 5.74 9.37 17.65
C PRO A 158 4.97 8.84 18.86
N GLU A 159 5.66 8.69 19.99
CA GLU A 159 5.03 8.27 21.24
C GLU A 159 4.19 9.41 21.83
N PRO A 160 3.11 9.10 22.57
CA PRO A 160 2.31 10.12 23.25
C PRO A 160 3.18 10.95 24.21
N LYS A 161 3.24 12.27 24.00
CA LYS A 161 3.80 13.20 24.98
C LYS A 161 2.83 13.26 26.15
N ILE A 162 3.23 12.73 27.31
CA ILE A 162 2.47 12.86 28.56
C ILE A 162 2.51 14.35 28.93
N VAL A 163 1.49 15.10 28.54
CA VAL A 163 1.30 16.46 29.02
C VAL A 163 0.92 16.34 30.49
N ALA A 164 1.88 16.58 31.38
CA ALA A 164 1.61 16.65 32.82
C ALA A 164 0.48 17.65 33.03
N LYS A 165 -0.66 17.16 33.53
CA LYS A 165 -1.71 18.03 34.07
C LYS A 165 -1.08 18.79 35.22
N SER A 166 -0.83 20.08 35.03
CA SER A 166 -0.71 21.01 36.15
C SER A 166 -2.09 21.12 36.79
N ASP A 167 -2.33 20.29 37.80
CA ASP A 167 -3.41 20.49 38.77
C ASP A 167 -3.08 21.77 39.57
N GLU A 168 -3.50 22.93 39.06
CA GLU A 168 -3.68 24.12 39.89
C GLU A 168 -5.15 24.20 40.33
N ASP A 169 -5.37 23.68 41.53
CA ASP A 169 -6.58 23.77 42.33
C ASP A 169 -6.66 25.18 42.97
N PRO A 170 -7.62 26.06 42.64
CA PRO A 170 -7.70 27.37 43.28
C PRO A 170 -8.40 27.24 44.63
N LYS A 171 -7.57 27.11 45.67
CA LYS A 171 -7.95 27.19 47.08
C LYS A 171 -8.53 28.59 47.41
N THR A 172 -9.85 28.75 47.31
CA THR A 172 -10.57 29.93 47.81
C THR A 172 -10.93 29.76 49.29
N LYS A 173 -10.32 30.58 50.15
CA LYS A 173 -10.70 30.77 51.55
C LYS A 173 -11.99 31.59 51.64
N LYS A 174 -12.92 31.10 52.45
CA LYS A 174 -14.15 31.75 52.95
C LYS A 174 -13.89 33.13 53.59
N THR A 175 -14.79 34.07 53.33
CA THR A 175 -15.55 34.80 54.36
C THR A 175 -16.88 35.27 53.76
N ALA A 176 -17.98 34.85 54.37
CA ALA A 176 -19.34 35.31 54.09
C ALA A 176 -19.81 36.16 55.28
N ASP A 177 -20.45 37.29 54.99
CA ASP A 177 -21.33 38.02 55.91
C ASP A 177 -22.78 37.95 55.38
N LYS A 178 -23.71 38.02 56.31
CA LYS A 178 -25.14 37.66 56.33
C LYS A 178 -26.07 38.40 55.36
N SER A 179 -27.12 37.69 54.92
CA SER A 179 -28.56 37.95 55.16
C SER A 179 -29.40 37.04 54.22
N GLU A 180 -29.99 35.94 54.68
CA GLU A 180 -31.34 35.75 55.26
C GLU A 180 -32.49 35.51 54.25
N ALA A 181 -33.42 34.63 54.69
CA ALA A 181 -34.72 34.18 54.14
C ALA A 181 -34.71 32.94 53.20
N ASP A 182 -34.86 31.69 53.71
CA ASP A 182 -36.12 30.95 54.07
C ASP A 182 -36.76 30.28 52.82
N SER A 183 -37.19 29.01 52.71
CA SER A 183 -37.62 27.94 53.62
C SER A 183 -37.56 26.56 52.92
N ASN A 184 -37.32 25.52 53.74
CA ASN A 184 -37.69 24.09 53.69
C ASN A 184 -38.69 23.61 52.57
N THR A 185 -38.63 22.40 51.98
CA THR A 185 -39.10 21.12 52.60
C THR A 185 -38.88 19.87 51.70
N LYS A 186 -38.33 18.79 52.31
CA LYS A 186 -38.45 17.30 52.12
C LYS A 186 -38.79 16.67 50.73
N LYS A 187 -37.97 15.75 50.17
CA LYS A 187 -37.76 14.29 50.47
C LYS A 187 -38.77 13.35 49.78
N SER A 188 -38.30 12.43 48.91
CA SER A 188 -38.43 10.95 49.00
C SER A 188 -38.45 10.20 47.64
N ASP A 189 -37.65 9.14 47.58
CA ASP A 189 -37.59 8.01 46.64
C ASP A 189 -38.91 7.34 46.22
N LYS A 190 -38.98 6.79 44.98
CA LYS A 190 -38.96 5.33 44.72
C LYS A 190 -39.08 4.93 43.22
N LYS A 191 -38.00 4.30 42.74
CA LYS A 191 -37.88 3.01 42.00
C LYS A 191 -39.15 2.31 41.46
N GLY A 192 -39.14 1.97 40.17
CA GLY A 192 -40.02 0.98 39.53
C GLY A 192 -39.40 0.32 38.29
N LYS A 193 -38.96 -0.94 38.46
CA LYS A 193 -38.49 -1.91 37.44
C LYS A 193 -39.71 -2.71 36.95
N VAL A 194 -39.83 -3.02 35.66
CA VAL A 194 -40.48 -4.26 35.21
C VAL A 194 -39.80 -4.80 33.94
N ALA A 195 -39.43 -6.08 34.00
CA ALA A 195 -38.96 -6.92 32.92
C ALA A 195 -40.07 -7.89 32.50
N GLY A 196 -40.04 -8.41 31.27
CA GLY A 196 -40.89 -9.53 30.85
C GLY A 196 -40.60 -10.01 29.43
N GLN A 197 -40.05 -11.22 29.33
CA GLN A 197 -39.85 -12.03 28.11
C GLN A 197 -41.15 -12.74 27.68
N ALA A 198 -41.31 -13.05 26.37
CA ALA A 198 -41.70 -14.39 25.88
C ALA A 198 -41.69 -14.50 24.33
N ASN A 199 -40.79 -15.36 23.86
CA ASN A 199 -40.71 -16.30 22.72
C ASN A 199 -41.70 -16.35 21.51
N GLN A 200 -41.08 -16.56 20.32
CA GLN A 200 -41.41 -17.38 19.13
C GLN A 200 -42.71 -17.19 18.30
N GLU A 201 -42.58 -16.83 17.02
CA GLU A 201 -42.95 -17.73 15.89
C GLU A 201 -42.33 -17.30 14.55
N SER A 202 -42.05 -18.30 13.71
CA SER A 202 -41.29 -18.31 12.46
C SER A 202 -42.00 -17.71 11.23
N LYS A 203 -41.26 -16.96 10.40
CA LYS A 203 -41.46 -16.91 8.93
C LYS A 203 -40.13 -16.76 8.20
N LYS A 204 -39.76 -17.81 7.45
CA LYS A 204 -38.65 -17.86 6.48
C LYS A 204 -38.86 -16.82 5.38
N ALA A 205 -37.81 -16.05 5.09
CA ALA A 205 -37.63 -15.34 3.80
C ALA A 205 -36.39 -15.93 3.09
N PRO A 206 -36.34 -15.88 1.75
CA PRO A 206 -35.45 -16.71 0.93
C PRO A 206 -34.00 -16.18 0.91
N GLY A 207 -33.09 -17.07 0.56
CA GLY A 207 -31.65 -16.96 0.73
C GLY A 207 -31.02 -15.69 0.18
N LYS A 208 -30.21 -15.06 1.03
CA LYS A 208 -29.09 -14.24 0.59
C LYS A 208 -28.09 -15.16 -0.11
N GLU A 209 -27.95 -15.00 -1.42
CA GLU A 209 -26.72 -15.38 -2.11
C GLU A 209 -25.52 -14.81 -1.33
N PRO A 210 -24.42 -15.57 -1.20
CA PRO A 210 -23.21 -15.04 -0.63
C PRO A 210 -22.73 -13.91 -1.54
N ALA A 211 -22.90 -12.67 -1.08
CA ALA A 211 -22.29 -11.51 -1.70
C ALA A 211 -20.80 -11.82 -1.90
N GLU A 212 -20.33 -11.74 -3.14
CA GLU A 212 -18.92 -11.79 -3.52
C GLU A 212 -18.11 -10.89 -2.58
N LYS A 213 -17.48 -11.49 -1.58
CA LYS A 213 -16.52 -10.85 -0.71
C LYS A 213 -15.14 -11.01 -1.33
N ASP A 214 -14.93 -10.42 -2.51
CA ASP A 214 -13.59 -10.24 -3.08
C ASP A 214 -13.61 -9.19 -4.21
N LYS A 215 -14.31 -8.07 -3.98
CA LYS A 215 -13.86 -6.85 -4.66
C LYS A 215 -12.58 -6.43 -3.96
N GLU A 216 -11.43 -6.74 -4.58
CA GLU A 216 -10.13 -6.17 -4.22
C GLU A 216 -10.34 -4.65 -4.01
N ILE A 217 -10.01 -4.16 -2.81
CA ILE A 217 -10.15 -2.74 -2.48
C ILE A 217 -9.08 -1.99 -3.28
N ASP A 218 -9.50 -1.26 -4.30
CA ASP A 218 -8.60 -0.45 -5.12
C ASP A 218 -8.32 0.90 -4.45
N VAL A 219 -7.04 1.30 -4.43
CA VAL A 219 -6.59 2.61 -3.95
C VAL A 219 -7.16 3.76 -4.78
N SER A 220 -7.59 3.50 -6.02
CA SER A 220 -8.30 4.48 -6.86
C SER A 220 -9.61 4.97 -6.25
N LEU A 221 -10.16 4.27 -5.25
CA LEU A 221 -11.33 4.71 -4.48
C LEU A 221 -10.99 5.86 -3.51
N LEU A 222 -9.71 6.09 -3.22
CA LEU A 222 -9.24 7.12 -2.31
C LEU A 222 -8.92 8.42 -3.06
N ASN A 223 -9.40 9.54 -2.55
CA ASN A 223 -8.95 10.88 -2.96
C ASN A 223 -7.83 11.33 -2.03
N ILE A 224 -6.61 10.86 -2.27
CA ILE A 224 -5.44 11.21 -1.47
C ILE A 224 -4.97 12.61 -1.86
N ARG A 225 -4.85 13.49 -0.86
CA ARG A 225 -4.37 14.86 -1.05
C ARG A 225 -3.28 15.19 -0.05
N VAL A 226 -2.35 16.03 -0.48
CA VAL A 226 -1.32 16.63 0.39
C VAL A 226 -1.69 18.09 0.55
N GLY A 227 -1.69 18.57 1.78
CA GLY A 227 -2.00 19.96 2.10
C GLY A 227 -1.08 20.50 3.17
N LEU A 228 -0.92 21.83 3.17
CA LEU A 228 -0.15 22.55 4.16
C LEU A 228 -1.06 22.97 5.31
N ILE A 229 -0.71 22.60 6.53
CA ILE A 229 -1.42 23.06 7.72
C ILE A 229 -1.10 24.56 7.91
N ARG A 230 -2.10 25.42 7.75
CA ARG A 230 -1.96 26.88 7.91
C ARG A 230 -2.15 27.30 9.36
N LYS A 231 -3.00 26.57 10.09
CA LYS A 231 -3.33 26.86 11.47
C LYS A 231 -3.72 25.58 12.20
N ALA A 232 -3.32 25.45 13.45
CA ALA A 232 -3.76 24.40 14.35
C ALA A 232 -4.10 24.99 15.72
N TRP A 233 -5.08 24.43 16.43
CA TRP A 233 -5.40 24.78 17.82
C TRP A 233 -6.07 23.62 18.56
N LYS A 234 -6.10 23.66 19.89
CA LYS A 234 -6.82 22.64 20.70
C LYS A 234 -8.32 22.79 20.53
N HIS A 235 -9.03 21.67 20.42
CA HIS A 235 -10.48 21.68 20.35
C HIS A 235 -11.08 22.19 21.69
N PRO A 236 -12.03 23.14 21.67
CA PRO A 236 -12.51 23.82 22.89
C PRO A 236 -13.20 22.88 23.89
N SER A 237 -13.76 21.77 23.41
CA SER A 237 -14.51 20.82 24.25
C SER A 237 -13.82 19.45 24.39
N ALA A 238 -12.60 19.27 23.85
CA ALA A 238 -11.93 17.96 23.85
C ALA A 238 -10.40 18.07 23.82
N ASP A 239 -9.76 17.79 24.96
CA ASP A 239 -8.30 17.87 25.12
C ASP A 239 -7.51 16.89 24.25
N SER A 240 -8.16 15.83 23.75
CA SER A 240 -7.54 14.84 22.88
C SER A 240 -7.58 15.22 21.40
N LEU A 241 -8.20 16.35 21.04
CA LEU A 241 -8.42 16.75 19.66
C LEU A 241 -7.72 18.07 19.32
N LEU A 242 -7.16 18.12 18.12
CA LEU A 242 -6.72 19.36 17.46
C LEU A 242 -7.69 19.71 16.35
N VAL A 243 -7.80 21.00 16.07
CA VAL A 243 -8.52 21.55 14.93
C VAL A 243 -7.50 22.21 14.01
N GLU A 244 -7.53 21.83 12.74
CA GLU A 244 -6.54 22.19 11.73
C GLU A 244 -7.25 22.86 10.55
N GLU A 245 -6.68 23.97 10.05
CA GLU A 245 -7.04 24.56 8.76
C GLU A 245 -5.95 24.18 7.75
N ILE A 246 -6.32 23.36 6.76
CA ILE A 246 -5.40 22.76 5.81
C ILE A 246 -5.66 23.33 4.42
N ASP A 247 -4.61 23.89 3.83
CA ASP A 247 -4.57 24.33 2.44
C ASP A 247 -4.25 23.15 1.52
N VAL A 248 -5.26 22.65 0.82
CA VAL A 248 -5.14 21.56 -0.16
C VAL A 248 -5.17 22.08 -1.61
N GLY A 249 -4.97 23.39 -1.83
CA GLY A 249 -5.08 24.02 -3.14
C GLY A 249 -6.52 24.29 -3.61
N GLU A 250 -7.49 24.27 -2.69
CA GLU A 250 -8.88 24.65 -2.96
C GLU A 250 -9.12 26.15 -2.68
N ALA A 251 -10.24 26.69 -3.15
CA ALA A 251 -10.60 28.09 -2.89
C ALA A 251 -10.78 28.43 -1.40
N LYS A 252 -11.01 27.42 -0.55
CA LYS A 252 -11.16 27.56 0.90
C LYS A 252 -10.29 26.52 1.61
N LEU A 253 -9.76 26.90 2.77
CA LEU A 253 -9.07 25.97 3.67
C LEU A 253 -10.05 24.91 4.17
N ARG A 254 -9.60 23.66 4.22
CA ARG A 254 -10.37 22.57 4.81
C ARG A 254 -10.14 22.55 6.30
N GLN A 255 -11.23 22.49 7.06
CA GLN A 255 -11.15 22.28 8.50
C GLN A 255 -11.17 20.78 8.81
N VAL A 256 -10.17 20.31 9.55
CA VAL A 256 -10.04 18.91 9.98
C VAL A 256 -9.93 18.87 11.50
N VAL A 257 -10.57 17.87 12.12
CA VAL A 257 -10.42 17.60 13.55
C VAL A 257 -9.67 16.28 13.70
N SER A 258 -8.51 16.31 14.36
CA SER A 258 -7.59 15.18 14.45
C SER A 258 -7.37 14.75 15.91
N GLY A 259 -7.12 13.45 16.13
CA GLY A 259 -6.79 12.90 17.46
C GLY A 259 -5.33 13.10 17.88
N LEU A 260 -4.64 14.08 17.29
CA LEU A 260 -3.18 14.21 17.37
C LEU A 260 -2.69 14.92 18.63
N ALA A 261 -3.58 15.48 19.47
CA ALA A 261 -3.20 16.30 20.62
C ALA A 261 -2.34 15.58 21.67
N LYS A 262 -2.33 14.23 21.66
CA LYS A 262 -1.45 13.42 22.52
C LYS A 262 -0.02 13.29 21.99
N TYR A 263 0.19 13.53 20.70
CA TYR A 263 1.45 13.25 20.00
C TYR A 263 2.20 14.54 19.63
N CYS A 264 1.47 15.59 19.24
CA CYS A 264 2.04 16.88 18.89
C CYS A 264 1.22 18.05 19.45
N SER A 265 1.89 19.18 19.66
CA SER A 265 1.25 20.46 19.98
C SER A 265 0.81 21.18 18.70
N PRO A 266 -0.14 22.14 18.78
CA PRO A 266 -0.51 22.94 17.62
C PRO A 266 0.67 23.63 16.92
N ASP A 267 1.61 24.16 17.70
CA ASP A 267 2.77 24.90 17.18
C ASP A 267 3.71 24.00 16.37
N GLU A 268 3.82 22.72 16.73
CA GLU A 268 4.63 21.72 16.03
C GLU A 268 4.07 21.37 14.64
N LEU A 269 2.78 21.61 14.40
CA LEU A 269 2.11 21.32 13.12
C LEU A 269 2.20 22.47 12.11
N THR A 270 2.45 23.69 12.58
CA THR A 270 2.42 24.91 11.75
C THR A 270 3.80 25.45 11.39
N VAL A 271 4.87 24.67 11.60
CA VAL A 271 6.24 25.10 11.37
C VAL A 271 6.50 25.25 9.86
N LEU A 272 6.70 26.49 9.42
CA LEU A 272 7.40 26.86 8.18
C LEU A 272 8.86 27.17 8.51
#